data_AF-A0A2E6Y398-F1
#
_entry.id   AF-A0A2E6Y398-F1
#
_cell.length_a   1.000
_cell.length_b   1.000
_cell.length_c   1.000
_cell.angle_alpha   90.00
_cell.angle_beta   90.00
_cell.angle_gamma   90.00
#
_symmetry.space_group_name_H-M   'P 1'
#
loop_
_entity.id
_entity.type
_entity.pdbx_description
1 polymer ?
#
loop_
_entity_poly.entity_id
_entity_poly.type
_entity_poly.pdbx_seq_one_letter_code
_entity_poly.pdbx_strand_id
1 'polypeptide(L)'
;MNRRIFCFWTGTNEMPENRRRGLESLRANSGCDVELITAGDVAAFVRAADLHPAYPFLNLAHRADFLRCHAMLRHGGGYADIKPHHASWLPAFDLLERDERLMAVGYGEPGDGAISNMYSSSRELGEPLHRQARAWLHRKWLQAQYPYLIGCCAFVFRPDTPFVRAWWSEMNRRLDALLPALRENPARLPKERPGDMIDGMPSRYPVPWTHVFGDIFHPLTGRYRQRLSTSLPPPDFHDYE
;
A
#
# COMPACT_ATOMS: atom_id res chain seq x y z
N MET A 1 -0.17 14.07 -17.37
CA MET A 1 0.28 12.87 -16.63
C MET A 1 -0.34 11.66 -17.30
N ASN A 2 0.30 10.48 -17.32
CA ASN A 2 -0.37 9.31 -17.92
C ASN A 2 -1.55 8.88 -17.03
N ARG A 3 -2.76 8.81 -17.60
CA ARG A 3 -4.00 8.47 -16.86
C ARG A 3 -4.14 6.97 -16.73
N ARG A 4 -3.18 6.38 -16.04
CA ARG A 4 -3.05 4.95 -15.82
C ARG A 4 -3.23 4.62 -14.34
N ILE A 5 -3.92 3.52 -14.04
CA ILE A 5 -4.10 2.97 -12.70
C ILE A 5 -3.47 1.57 -12.66
N PHE A 6 -2.56 1.36 -11.71
CA PHE A 6 -1.92 0.08 -11.48
C PHE A 6 -2.68 -0.74 -10.43
N CYS A 7 -2.91 -2.01 -10.74
CA CYS A 7 -3.40 -3.04 -9.82
C CYS A 7 -2.39 -4.19 -9.78
N PHE A 8 -2.22 -4.87 -8.64
CA PHE A 8 -1.27 -5.98 -8.51
C PHE A 8 -1.96 -7.27 -8.12
N TRP A 9 -1.74 -8.33 -8.91
CA TRP A 9 -2.14 -9.71 -8.59
C TRP A 9 -0.99 -10.67 -8.93
N THR A 10 0.02 -10.69 -8.06
CA THR A 10 1.31 -11.36 -8.33
C THR A 10 1.37 -12.82 -7.87
N GLY A 11 0.25 -13.35 -7.38
CA GLY A 11 0.10 -14.77 -7.12
C GLY A 11 -0.21 -15.56 -8.38
N THR A 12 0.07 -16.85 -8.34
CA THR A 12 -0.39 -17.82 -9.35
C THR A 12 -1.77 -18.37 -9.05
N ASN A 13 -2.36 -18.00 -7.90
CA ASN A 13 -3.70 -18.39 -7.53
C ASN A 13 -4.75 -17.63 -8.36
N GLU A 14 -5.87 -18.29 -8.60
CA GLU A 14 -7.00 -17.68 -9.30
C GLU A 14 -7.53 -16.47 -8.55
N MET A 15 -7.89 -15.42 -9.29
CA MET A 15 -8.52 -14.24 -8.75
C MET A 15 -9.97 -14.56 -8.36
N PRO A 16 -10.36 -14.40 -7.09
CA PRO A 16 -11.73 -14.63 -6.67
C PRO A 16 -12.73 -13.74 -7.43
N GLU A 17 -13.95 -14.21 -7.56
CA GLU A 17 -15.01 -13.55 -8.34
C GLU A 17 -15.27 -12.10 -7.88
N ASN A 18 -15.28 -11.84 -6.57
CA ASN A 18 -15.45 -10.49 -6.04
C ASN A 18 -14.30 -9.54 -6.42
N ARG A 19 -13.05 -10.01 -6.45
CA ARG A 19 -11.89 -9.26 -6.95
C ARG A 19 -11.99 -9.02 -8.45
N ARG A 20 -12.42 -10.01 -9.23
CA ARG A 20 -12.65 -9.85 -10.68
C ARG A 20 -13.68 -8.76 -10.97
N ARG A 21 -14.82 -8.78 -10.27
CA ARG A 21 -15.85 -7.71 -10.35
C ARG A 21 -15.28 -6.35 -9.95
N GLY A 22 -14.45 -6.31 -8.90
CA GLY A 22 -13.75 -5.10 -8.48
C GLY A 22 -12.91 -4.49 -9.61
N LEU A 23 -12.05 -5.30 -10.23
CA LEU A 23 -11.22 -4.88 -11.35
C LEU A 23 -12.04 -4.39 -12.56
N GLU A 24 -13.12 -5.09 -12.90
CA GLU A 24 -14.01 -4.73 -13.99
C GLU A 24 -14.72 -3.40 -13.73
N SER A 25 -15.20 -3.18 -12.50
CA SER A 25 -15.81 -1.91 -12.13
C SER A 25 -14.83 -0.74 -12.20
N LEU A 26 -13.56 -0.95 -11.79
CA LEU A 26 -12.53 0.07 -11.88
C LEU A 26 -12.24 0.43 -13.34
N ARG A 27 -12.16 -0.58 -14.24
CA ARG A 27 -12.03 -0.38 -15.69
C ARG A 27 -13.22 0.39 -16.28
N ALA A 28 -14.43 0.03 -15.88
CA ALA A 28 -15.65 0.65 -16.42
C ALA A 28 -15.84 2.10 -15.94
N ASN A 29 -15.52 2.38 -14.68
CA ASN A 29 -15.96 3.62 -14.02
C ASN A 29 -14.87 4.67 -13.85
N SER A 30 -13.58 4.29 -13.78
CA SER A 30 -12.50 5.24 -13.47
C SER A 30 -12.25 6.27 -14.59
N GLY A 31 -12.55 5.91 -15.84
CA GLY A 31 -12.18 6.69 -17.02
C GLY A 31 -10.67 6.67 -17.33
N CYS A 32 -9.91 5.74 -16.73
CA CYS A 32 -8.46 5.62 -16.87
C CYS A 32 -8.08 4.27 -17.50
N ASP A 33 -6.85 4.18 -18.02
CA ASP A 33 -6.23 2.92 -18.43
C ASP A 33 -5.88 2.09 -17.18
N VAL A 34 -6.47 0.90 -17.02
CA VAL A 34 -6.24 0.06 -15.82
C VAL A 34 -5.34 -1.11 -16.17
N GLU A 35 -4.09 -1.03 -15.70
CA GLU A 35 -3.06 -2.04 -15.92
C GLU A 35 -2.99 -3.00 -14.72
N LEU A 36 -3.32 -4.28 -14.96
CA LEU A 36 -3.16 -5.34 -13.98
C LEU A 36 -1.79 -5.98 -14.17
N ILE A 37 -0.91 -5.83 -13.19
CA ILE A 37 0.41 -6.46 -13.16
C ILE A 37 0.29 -7.82 -12.46
N THR A 38 0.54 -8.88 -13.22
CA THR A 38 0.50 -10.26 -12.74
C THR A 38 1.90 -10.80 -12.43
N ALA A 39 1.99 -12.04 -11.93
CA ALA A 39 3.27 -12.72 -11.68
C ALA A 39 4.19 -12.74 -12.92
N GLY A 40 3.62 -12.90 -14.12
CA GLY A 40 4.37 -12.92 -15.38
C GLY A 40 4.89 -11.55 -15.81
N ASP A 41 4.27 -10.47 -15.32
CA ASP A 41 4.60 -9.10 -15.73
C ASP A 41 5.63 -8.44 -14.81
N VAL A 42 5.86 -8.98 -13.60
CA VAL A 42 6.74 -8.37 -12.57
C VAL A 42 8.13 -8.07 -13.11
N ALA A 43 8.74 -9.00 -13.85
CA ALA A 43 10.09 -8.82 -14.38
C ALA A 43 10.19 -7.75 -15.47
N ALA A 44 9.10 -7.49 -16.20
CA ALA A 44 9.00 -6.41 -17.16
C ALA A 44 8.67 -5.06 -16.48
N PHE A 45 7.91 -5.11 -15.38
CA PHE A 45 7.47 -3.93 -14.63
C PHE A 45 8.57 -3.35 -13.72
N VAL A 46 9.34 -4.21 -13.05
CA VAL A 46 10.45 -3.83 -12.17
C VAL A 46 11.72 -4.50 -12.66
N ARG A 47 12.74 -3.70 -12.98
CA ARG A 47 14.06 -4.23 -13.34
C ARG A 47 14.61 -5.05 -12.18
N ALA A 48 15.29 -6.15 -12.47
CA ALA A 48 15.88 -7.01 -11.44
C ALA A 48 16.76 -6.25 -10.43
N ALA A 49 17.48 -5.22 -10.88
CA ALA A 49 18.32 -4.38 -10.02
C ALA A 49 17.54 -3.44 -9.07
N ASP A 50 16.28 -3.15 -9.37
CA ASP A 50 15.40 -2.32 -8.53
C ASP A 50 14.52 -3.18 -7.59
N LEU A 51 14.50 -4.49 -7.79
CA LEU A 51 13.74 -5.42 -6.96
C LEU A 51 14.52 -5.71 -5.68
N HIS A 52 13.90 -5.44 -4.53
CA HIS A 52 14.57 -5.66 -3.25
C HIS A 52 14.83 -7.16 -3.01
N PRO A 53 16.00 -7.57 -2.46
CA PRO A 53 16.31 -8.98 -2.21
C PRO A 53 15.31 -9.73 -1.31
N ALA A 54 14.55 -8.99 -0.50
CA ALA A 54 13.50 -9.54 0.36
C ALA A 54 12.19 -9.86 -0.38
N TYR A 55 11.96 -9.26 -1.55
CA TYR A 55 10.69 -9.35 -2.30
C TYR A 55 10.19 -10.78 -2.54
N PRO A 56 11.04 -11.75 -2.93
CA PRO A 56 10.59 -13.13 -3.17
C PRO A 56 10.05 -13.82 -1.91
N PHE A 57 10.45 -13.38 -0.72
CA PHE A 57 10.05 -14.00 0.56
C PHE A 57 8.78 -13.37 1.16
N LEU A 58 8.30 -12.26 0.59
CA LEU A 58 7.10 -11.57 1.05
C LEU A 58 5.83 -12.33 0.67
N ASN A 59 4.81 -12.23 1.52
CA ASN A 59 3.45 -12.63 1.17
C ASN A 59 2.91 -11.76 -0.01
N LEU A 60 1.83 -12.19 -0.66
CA LEU A 60 1.32 -11.50 -1.85
C LEU A 60 0.83 -10.07 -1.58
N ALA A 61 0.28 -9.81 -0.39
CA ALA A 61 -0.14 -8.46 0.00
C ALA A 61 1.07 -7.50 0.14
N HIS A 62 2.13 -7.93 0.82
CA HIS A 62 3.35 -7.16 1.00
C HIS A 62 4.14 -7.01 -0.32
N ARG A 63 4.02 -7.96 -1.26
CA ARG A 63 4.53 -7.77 -2.63
C ARG A 63 3.79 -6.63 -3.33
N ALA A 64 2.46 -6.55 -3.21
CA ALA A 64 1.69 -5.43 -3.75
C ALA A 64 2.05 -4.09 -3.07
N ASP A 65 2.36 -4.08 -1.77
CA ASP A 65 2.87 -2.92 -1.04
C ASP A 65 4.22 -2.40 -1.60
N PHE A 66 5.13 -3.31 -1.92
CA PHE A 66 6.38 -2.94 -2.57
C PHE A 66 6.14 -2.37 -3.97
N LEU A 67 5.34 -3.07 -4.79
CA LEU A 67 5.11 -2.67 -6.18
C LEU A 67 4.34 -1.36 -6.31
N ARG A 68 3.37 -1.06 -5.43
CA ARG A 68 2.67 0.23 -5.46
C ARG A 68 3.62 1.39 -5.16
N CYS A 69 4.56 1.21 -4.22
CA CYS A 69 5.58 2.22 -3.95
C CYS A 69 6.50 2.42 -5.16
N HIS A 70 6.95 1.33 -5.78
CA HIS A 70 7.78 1.38 -6.99
C HIS A 70 7.04 2.08 -8.15
N ALA A 71 5.77 1.75 -8.35
CA ALA A 71 4.92 2.35 -9.38
C ALA A 71 4.84 3.87 -9.22
N MET A 72 4.55 4.35 -8.01
CA MET A 72 4.48 5.78 -7.74
C MET A 72 5.86 6.45 -7.88
N LEU A 73 6.95 5.73 -7.63
CA LEU A 73 8.31 6.27 -7.76
C LEU A 73 8.68 6.47 -9.23
N ARG A 74 8.47 5.45 -10.06
CA ARG A 74 8.95 5.42 -11.45
C ARG A 74 7.96 5.97 -12.46
N HIS A 75 6.67 5.77 -12.24
CA HIS A 75 5.63 6.06 -13.22
C HIS A 75 4.65 7.14 -12.73
N GLY A 76 4.43 7.23 -11.41
CA GLY A 76 3.32 8.02 -10.88
C GLY A 76 2.00 7.39 -11.31
N GLY A 77 0.97 8.19 -11.57
CA GLY A 77 -0.33 7.68 -11.97
C GLY A 77 -1.16 7.25 -10.76
N GLY A 78 -2.16 6.41 -11.03
CA GLY A 78 -3.04 5.83 -10.03
C GLY A 78 -2.55 4.47 -9.54
N TYR A 79 -2.92 4.14 -8.31
CA TYR A 79 -2.86 2.80 -7.76
C TYR A 79 -4.21 2.49 -7.10
N ALA A 80 -4.69 1.26 -7.24
CA ALA A 80 -5.84 0.77 -6.50
C ALA A 80 -5.62 -0.69 -6.02
N ASP A 81 -6.02 -0.95 -4.78
CA ASP A 81 -6.39 -2.30 -4.38
C ASP A 81 -7.55 -2.78 -5.29
N ILE A 82 -7.58 -4.07 -5.60
CA ILE A 82 -8.65 -4.64 -6.42
C ILE A 82 -9.93 -4.72 -5.58
N LYS A 83 -10.75 -3.67 -5.64
CA LYS A 83 -12.04 -3.51 -4.96
C LYS A 83 -13.03 -2.82 -5.91
N PRO A 84 -14.35 -2.89 -5.67
CA PRO A 84 -15.30 -2.16 -6.48
C PRO A 84 -15.08 -0.63 -6.45
N HIS A 85 -15.20 0.01 -7.60
CA HIS A 85 -15.16 1.47 -7.76
C HIS A 85 -16.31 1.93 -8.65
N HIS A 86 -16.99 3.00 -8.23
CA HIS A 86 -18.23 3.46 -8.87
C HIS A 86 -18.14 4.88 -9.44
N ALA A 87 -16.97 5.51 -9.37
CA ALA A 87 -16.79 6.90 -9.75
C ALA A 87 -15.54 7.11 -10.60
N SER A 88 -15.57 8.18 -11.40
CA SER A 88 -14.45 8.59 -12.23
C SER A 88 -13.28 9.10 -11.39
N TRP A 89 -12.08 8.75 -11.82
CA TRP A 89 -10.81 9.23 -11.27
C TRP A 89 -10.27 10.42 -12.05
N LEU A 90 -10.84 10.74 -13.22
CA LEU A 90 -10.40 11.86 -14.06
C LEU A 90 -10.29 13.18 -13.29
N PRO A 91 -11.23 13.56 -12.40
CA PRO A 91 -11.09 14.79 -11.62
C PRO A 91 -9.85 14.82 -10.71
N ALA A 92 -9.40 13.67 -10.21
CA ALA A 92 -8.18 13.59 -9.39
C ALA A 92 -6.92 13.79 -10.24
N PHE A 93 -6.88 13.25 -11.46
CA PHE A 93 -5.81 13.50 -12.41
C PHE A 93 -5.80 14.97 -12.86
N ASP A 94 -6.96 15.53 -13.22
CA ASP A 94 -7.12 16.93 -13.62
C ASP A 94 -6.66 17.88 -12.48
N LEU A 95 -7.00 17.55 -11.23
CA LEU A 95 -6.59 18.33 -10.06
C LEU A 95 -5.07 18.34 -9.90
N LEU A 96 -4.41 17.17 -10.04
CA LEU A 96 -2.96 17.12 -10.00
C LEU A 96 -2.36 17.94 -11.14
N GLU A 97 -2.86 17.80 -12.36
CA GLU A 97 -2.36 18.53 -13.53
C GLU A 97 -2.49 20.05 -13.35
N ARG A 98 -3.57 20.52 -12.72
CA ARG A 98 -3.85 21.94 -12.46
C ARG A 98 -3.05 22.55 -11.31
N ASP A 99 -2.79 21.80 -10.23
CA ASP A 99 -2.08 22.31 -9.04
C ASP A 99 -0.72 21.61 -8.85
N GLU A 100 0.35 22.29 -9.29
CA GLU A 100 1.72 21.79 -9.18
C GLU A 100 2.22 21.64 -7.73
N ARG A 101 1.56 22.27 -6.76
CA ARG A 101 1.92 22.12 -5.35
C ARG A 101 1.53 20.76 -4.80
N LEU A 102 0.46 20.16 -5.35
CA LEU A 102 -0.01 18.85 -4.95
C LEU A 102 0.91 17.74 -5.46
N MET A 103 1.26 16.83 -4.55
CA MET A 103 2.01 15.61 -4.86
C MET A 103 1.08 14.44 -5.18
N ALA A 104 -0.08 14.38 -4.53
CA ALA A 104 -1.02 13.28 -4.66
C ALA A 104 -2.46 13.68 -4.35
N VAL A 105 -3.39 12.86 -4.83
CA VAL A 105 -4.81 12.90 -4.53
C VAL A 105 -5.24 11.48 -4.15
N GLY A 106 -5.77 11.28 -2.95
CA GLY A 106 -6.31 9.99 -2.51
C GLY A 106 -7.68 10.18 -1.87
N TYR A 107 -8.31 9.09 -1.45
CA TYR A 107 -9.58 9.19 -0.73
C TYR A 107 -9.29 9.47 0.73
N GLY A 108 -10.14 10.24 1.43
CA GLY A 108 -9.99 10.43 2.86
C GLY A 108 -10.23 9.13 3.63
N GLU A 109 -9.42 8.84 4.66
CA GLU A 109 -9.66 7.66 5.50
C GLU A 109 -11.08 7.71 6.14
N PRO A 110 -11.86 6.61 6.12
CA PRO A 110 -13.27 6.63 6.50
C PRO A 110 -13.48 6.75 8.01
N GLY A 111 -12.43 6.53 8.81
CA GLY A 111 -12.47 6.63 10.25
C GLY A 111 -11.10 6.43 10.89
N ASP A 112 -11.00 6.74 12.18
CA ASP A 112 -9.77 6.57 12.98
C ASP A 112 -9.33 5.10 13.11
N GLY A 113 -10.27 4.16 13.00
CA GLY A 113 -10.02 2.72 12.95
C GLY A 113 -9.21 2.26 11.73
N ALA A 114 -9.24 3.03 10.63
CA ALA A 114 -8.51 2.71 9.40
C ALA A 114 -7.01 3.04 9.50
N ILE A 115 -6.60 3.81 10.52
CA ILE A 115 -5.20 4.17 10.73
C ILE A 115 -4.39 2.94 11.14
N SER A 116 -3.29 2.74 10.41
CA SER A 116 -2.34 1.64 10.56
C SER A 116 -1.96 1.39 12.02
N ASN A 117 -1.94 0.11 12.39
CA ASN A 117 -1.75 -0.28 13.78
C ASN A 117 -0.25 -0.43 14.12
N MET A 118 0.47 0.69 14.08
CA MET A 118 1.91 0.75 14.38
C MET A 118 2.26 0.17 15.76
N TYR A 119 1.33 0.25 16.71
CA TYR A 119 1.50 -0.36 18.03
C TYR A 119 1.54 -1.89 17.94
N SER A 120 0.58 -2.52 17.25
CA SER A 120 0.62 -3.96 17.00
C SER A 120 1.90 -4.37 16.26
N SER A 121 2.29 -3.63 15.20
CA SER A 121 3.54 -3.90 14.49
C SER A 121 4.76 -3.86 15.41
N SER A 122 4.86 -2.86 16.29
CA SER A 122 5.98 -2.75 17.23
C SER A 122 6.03 -3.91 18.23
N ARG A 123 4.87 -4.48 18.61
CA ARG A 123 4.81 -5.66 19.47
C ARG A 123 5.21 -6.92 18.73
N GLU A 124 4.72 -7.11 17.51
CA GLU A 124 5.05 -8.25 16.64
C GLU A 124 6.54 -8.30 16.29
N LEU A 125 7.19 -7.13 16.17
CA LEU A 125 8.63 -7.01 15.97
C LEU A 125 9.46 -7.18 17.26
N GLY A 126 8.82 -7.35 18.42
CA GLY A 126 9.52 -7.45 19.71
C GLY A 126 10.27 -6.18 20.11
N GLU A 127 9.80 -5.00 19.69
CA GLU A 127 10.47 -3.74 20.02
C GLU A 127 10.41 -3.45 21.53
N PRO A 128 11.39 -2.73 22.11
CA PRO A 128 11.36 -2.37 23.52
C PRO A 128 10.17 -1.45 23.87
N LEU A 129 9.71 -1.50 25.12
CA LEU A 129 8.50 -0.82 25.60
C LEU A 129 8.43 0.67 25.26
N HIS A 130 9.57 1.39 25.30
CA HIS A 130 9.59 2.81 24.96
C HIS A 130 9.27 3.08 23.48
N ARG A 131 9.65 2.18 22.56
CA ARG A 131 9.28 2.27 21.13
C ARG A 131 7.82 1.90 20.92
N GLN A 132 7.33 0.88 21.61
CA GLN A 132 5.92 0.51 21.58
C GLN A 132 5.03 1.66 22.06
N ALA A 133 5.39 2.29 23.18
CA ALA A 133 4.69 3.46 23.71
C ALA A 133 4.71 4.64 22.72
N ARG A 134 5.84 4.90 22.07
CA ARG A 134 5.94 5.92 21.02
C ARG A 134 5.05 5.59 19.82
N ALA A 135 5.04 4.34 19.37
CA ALA A 135 4.19 3.89 18.25
C ALA A 135 2.70 4.04 18.59
N TRP A 136 2.32 3.73 19.82
CA TRP A 136 0.95 3.93 20.32
C TRP A 136 0.56 5.41 20.35
N LEU A 137 1.40 6.28 20.93
CA LEU A 137 1.15 7.73 20.97
C LEU A 137 1.05 8.31 19.56
N HIS A 138 1.97 7.92 18.68
CA HIS A 138 1.99 8.39 17.30
C HIS A 138 0.74 7.95 16.53
N ARG A 139 0.30 6.69 16.71
CA ARG A 139 -0.98 6.21 16.16
C ARG A 139 -2.14 7.05 16.70
N LYS A 140 -2.22 7.32 18.00
CA LYS A 140 -3.29 8.15 18.59
C LYS A 140 -3.32 9.56 18.01
N TRP A 141 -2.15 10.15 17.76
CA TRP A 141 -2.05 11.42 17.06
C TRP A 141 -2.56 11.35 15.62
N LEU A 142 -2.17 10.33 14.84
CA LEU A 142 -2.65 10.12 13.48
C LEU A 142 -4.17 9.87 13.44
N GLN A 143 -4.69 9.10 14.39
CA GLN A 143 -6.13 8.87 14.58
C GLN A 143 -6.88 10.19 14.77
N ALA A 144 -6.36 11.12 15.56
CA ALA A 144 -6.97 12.44 15.71
C ALA A 144 -6.89 13.32 14.44
N GLN A 145 -6.09 12.93 13.45
CA GLN A 145 -5.90 13.66 12.18
C GLN A 145 -6.48 12.93 10.97
N TYR A 146 -7.17 11.79 11.18
CA TYR A 146 -7.66 10.91 10.10
C TYR A 146 -8.40 11.63 8.95
N PRO A 147 -9.22 12.69 9.17
CA PRO A 147 -9.95 13.34 8.08
C PRO A 147 -9.05 14.00 7.03
N TYR A 148 -7.79 14.25 7.37
CA TYR A 148 -6.80 14.87 6.49
C TYR A 148 -5.82 13.87 5.87
N LEU A 149 -5.95 12.59 6.20
CA LEU A 149 -5.07 11.55 5.70
C LEU A 149 -5.70 10.89 4.48
N ILE A 150 -4.91 10.73 3.43
CA ILE A 150 -5.31 9.91 2.28
C ILE A 150 -5.14 8.44 2.63
N GLY A 151 -6.04 7.60 2.13
CA GLY A 151 -6.08 6.21 2.47
C GLY A 151 -5.15 5.32 1.67
N CYS A 152 -4.86 4.14 2.23
CA CYS A 152 -3.86 3.22 1.72
C CYS A 152 -4.29 2.42 0.47
N CYS A 153 -5.59 2.33 0.20
CA CYS A 153 -6.12 1.41 -0.82
C CYS A 153 -6.24 2.02 -2.23
N ALA A 154 -6.19 3.34 -2.38
CA ALA A 154 -6.43 4.01 -3.66
C ALA A 154 -5.91 5.45 -3.64
N PHE A 155 -5.06 5.81 -4.59
CA PHE A 155 -4.49 7.14 -4.72
C PHE A 155 -3.92 7.39 -6.11
N VAL A 156 -3.73 8.66 -6.45
CA VAL A 156 -3.05 9.14 -7.64
C VAL A 156 -1.87 10.01 -7.22
N PHE A 157 -0.67 9.74 -7.73
CA PHE A 157 0.54 10.48 -7.43
C PHE A 157 1.19 11.06 -8.68
N ARG A 158 1.85 12.21 -8.51
CA ARG A 158 2.94 12.60 -9.40
C ARG A 158 4.13 11.65 -9.18
N PRO A 159 4.87 11.27 -10.23
CA PRO A 159 6.06 10.45 -10.08
C PRO A 159 7.12 11.17 -9.26
N ASP A 160 7.93 10.38 -8.55
CA ASP A 160 9.19 10.85 -7.96
C ASP A 160 9.06 12.09 -7.04
N THR A 161 8.01 12.17 -6.23
CA THR A 161 7.86 13.27 -5.27
C THR A 161 8.69 13.03 -4.00
N PRO A 162 9.00 14.09 -3.21
CA PRO A 162 9.63 13.91 -1.90
C PRO A 162 8.88 12.96 -0.96
N PHE A 163 7.55 12.89 -1.08
CA PHE A 163 6.74 11.87 -0.39
C PHE A 163 7.16 10.47 -0.80
N VAL A 164 7.15 10.20 -2.11
CA VAL A 164 7.38 8.84 -2.64
C VAL A 164 8.83 8.42 -2.44
N ARG A 165 9.80 9.33 -2.54
CA ARG A 165 11.20 9.04 -2.19
C ARG A 165 11.37 8.66 -0.73
N ALA A 166 10.69 9.36 0.18
CA ALA A 166 10.71 9.03 1.61
C ALA A 166 10.05 7.68 1.89
N TRP A 167 8.93 7.40 1.23
CA TRP A 167 8.25 6.11 1.29
C TRP A 167 9.16 4.98 0.79
N TRP A 168 9.74 5.13 -0.39
CA TRP A 168 10.66 4.15 -0.98
C TRP A 168 11.88 3.89 -0.10
N SER A 169 12.50 4.95 0.43
CA SER A 169 13.68 4.82 1.29
C SER A 169 13.37 4.07 2.58
N GLU A 170 12.24 4.38 3.23
CA GLU A 170 11.83 3.71 4.46
C GLU A 170 11.36 2.26 4.22
N MET A 171 10.69 2.00 3.10
CA MET A 171 10.31 0.65 2.65
C MET A 171 11.56 -0.23 2.52
N ASN A 172 12.55 0.21 1.76
CA ASN A 172 13.79 -0.56 1.57
C ASN A 172 14.55 -0.74 2.88
N ARG A 173 14.67 0.31 3.70
CA ARG A 173 15.30 0.22 5.03
C ARG A 173 14.64 -0.83 5.93
N ARG A 174 13.31 -0.93 5.93
CA ARG A 174 12.57 -1.96 6.70
C ARG A 174 12.78 -3.35 6.12
N LEU A 175 12.75 -3.48 4.79
CA LEU A 175 12.99 -4.75 4.12
C LEU A 175 14.44 -5.25 4.30
N ASP A 176 15.44 -4.37 4.33
CA ASP A 176 16.83 -4.69 4.67
C ASP A 176 16.92 -5.30 6.07
N ALA A 177 16.26 -4.67 7.05
CA ALA A 177 16.24 -5.15 8.43
C ALA A 177 15.52 -6.51 8.58
N LEU A 178 14.48 -6.74 7.77
CA LEU A 178 13.69 -7.98 7.78
C LEU A 178 14.32 -9.12 6.96
N LEU A 179 15.25 -8.81 6.05
CA LEU A 179 15.79 -9.77 5.08
C LEU A 179 16.35 -11.05 5.73
N PRO A 180 17.14 -11.02 6.82
CA PRO A 180 17.63 -12.25 7.45
C PRO A 180 16.49 -13.15 7.92
N ALA A 181 15.52 -12.59 8.65
CA ALA A 181 14.38 -13.35 9.18
C ALA A 181 13.44 -13.86 8.07
N LEU A 182 13.27 -13.08 6.99
CA LEU A 182 12.48 -13.45 5.82
C LEU A 182 13.09 -14.61 5.03
N ARG A 183 14.43 -14.71 4.97
CA ARG A 183 15.10 -15.85 4.34
C ARG A 183 14.87 -17.14 5.11
N GLU A 184 14.87 -17.05 6.44
CA GLU A 184 14.63 -18.20 7.31
C GLU A 184 13.15 -18.60 7.37
N ASN A 185 12.25 -17.61 7.37
CA ASN A 185 10.81 -17.80 7.55
C ASN A 185 10.03 -17.03 6.46
N PRO A 186 10.11 -17.46 5.18
CA PRO A 186 9.38 -16.82 4.10
C PRO A 186 7.88 -17.04 4.23
N ALA A 187 7.09 -16.18 3.59
CA ALA A 187 5.65 -16.40 3.50
C ALA A 187 5.32 -17.69 2.74
N ARG A 188 4.35 -18.43 3.27
CA ARG A 188 3.75 -19.63 2.69
C ARG A 188 2.34 -19.36 2.16
N LEU A 189 1.61 -18.42 2.78
CA LEU A 189 0.25 -18.05 2.38
C LEU A 189 0.17 -16.61 1.83
N PRO A 190 -0.80 -16.31 0.94
CA PRO A 190 -0.98 -14.99 0.32
C PRO A 190 -1.06 -13.80 1.28
N LYS A 191 -1.68 -13.98 2.45
CA LYS A 191 -1.93 -12.93 3.43
C LYS A 191 -1.36 -13.28 4.81
N GLU A 192 -0.34 -14.14 4.87
CA GLU A 192 0.24 -14.63 6.13
C GLU A 192 0.71 -13.49 7.05
N ARG A 193 0.38 -13.59 8.34
CA ARG A 193 0.78 -12.65 9.39
C ARG A 193 1.56 -13.37 10.50
N PRO A 194 2.40 -12.64 11.24
CA PRO A 194 3.07 -13.19 12.42
C PRO A 194 2.04 -13.81 13.38
N GLY A 195 2.26 -15.06 13.79
CA GLY A 195 1.39 -15.76 14.74
C GLY A 195 0.11 -16.38 14.17
N ASP A 196 -0.18 -16.24 12.87
CA ASP A 196 -1.29 -16.97 12.22
C ASP A 196 -1.10 -18.49 12.40
N MET A 197 -2.17 -19.20 12.73
CA MET A 197 -2.10 -20.66 12.90
C MET A 197 -2.10 -21.34 11.53
N ILE A 198 -0.99 -21.99 11.18
CA ILE A 198 -0.82 -22.71 9.91
C ILE A 198 -0.26 -24.09 10.24
N ASP A 199 -0.95 -25.13 9.79
CA ASP A 199 -0.61 -26.53 10.10
C ASP A 199 -0.51 -26.81 11.61
N GLY A 200 -1.34 -26.14 12.41
CA GLY A 200 -1.37 -26.29 13.86
C GLY A 200 -0.25 -25.58 14.62
N MET A 201 0.62 -24.82 13.94
CA MET A 201 1.71 -24.06 14.55
C MET A 201 1.58 -22.55 14.25
N PRO A 202 1.96 -21.65 15.18
CA PRO A 202 2.02 -20.22 14.91
C PRO A 202 3.05 -19.91 13.83
N SER A 203 2.65 -19.10 12.85
CA SER A 203 3.52 -18.63 11.78
C SER A 203 4.69 -17.83 12.34
N ARG A 204 5.87 -18.09 11.77
CA ARG A 204 7.11 -17.34 12.02
C ARG A 204 7.38 -16.28 10.97
N TYR A 205 6.45 -16.03 10.06
CA TYR A 205 6.57 -14.96 9.08
C TYR A 205 6.81 -13.63 9.81
N PRO A 206 7.89 -12.89 9.51
CA PRO A 206 8.39 -11.86 10.42
C PRO A 206 7.79 -10.47 10.17
N VAL A 207 6.92 -10.29 9.16
CA VAL A 207 6.48 -8.96 8.71
C VAL A 207 5.07 -8.66 9.24
N PRO A 208 4.92 -7.70 10.16
CA PRO A 208 3.60 -7.25 10.59
C PRO A 208 2.78 -6.68 9.43
N TRP A 209 1.46 -6.82 9.51
CA TRP A 209 0.53 -6.50 8.42
C TRP A 209 0.68 -5.10 7.81
N THR A 210 0.91 -4.07 8.65
CA THR A 210 1.03 -2.68 8.17
C THR A 210 2.47 -2.19 8.10
N HIS A 211 3.45 -3.02 8.46
CA HIS A 211 4.81 -2.56 8.73
C HIS A 211 5.53 -2.00 7.51
N VAL A 212 5.39 -2.63 6.34
CA VAL A 212 6.10 -2.17 5.13
C VAL A 212 5.31 -1.14 4.33
N PHE A 213 4.08 -0.82 4.73
CA PHE A 213 3.26 0.16 4.01
C PHE A 213 2.52 1.13 4.93
N GLY A 214 1.41 0.72 5.56
CA GLY A 214 0.57 1.65 6.35
C GLY A 214 1.34 2.42 7.43
N ASP A 215 2.27 1.75 8.12
CA ASP A 215 3.13 2.33 9.16
C ASP A 215 4.22 3.28 8.62
N ILE A 216 4.34 3.37 7.29
CA ILE A 216 5.17 4.35 6.58
C ILE A 216 4.26 5.44 6.00
N PHE A 217 3.19 5.02 5.33
CA PHE A 217 2.33 5.85 4.52
C PHE A 217 1.56 6.87 5.37
N HIS A 218 0.85 6.45 6.43
CA HIS A 218 0.07 7.40 7.24
C HIS A 218 0.92 8.50 7.92
N PRO A 219 2.09 8.19 8.51
CA PRO A 219 3.01 9.24 8.95
C PRO A 219 3.39 10.24 7.85
N LEU A 220 3.64 9.75 6.63
CA LEU A 220 4.00 10.61 5.49
C LEU A 220 2.80 11.44 5.02
N THR A 221 1.57 10.89 5.03
CA THR A 221 0.37 11.67 4.67
C THR A 221 0.15 12.80 5.67
N GLY A 222 0.35 12.55 6.96
CA GLY A 222 0.32 13.60 7.99
C GLY A 222 1.40 14.67 7.76
N ARG A 223 2.64 14.25 7.47
CA ARG A 223 3.78 15.16 7.22
C ARG A 223 3.57 16.06 6.00
N TYR A 224 3.03 15.52 4.92
CA TYR A 224 2.88 16.22 3.65
C TYR A 224 1.45 16.73 3.40
N ARG A 225 0.57 16.73 4.40
CA ARG A 225 -0.88 17.01 4.26
C ARG A 225 -1.24 18.25 3.43
N GLN A 226 -0.45 19.32 3.50
CA GLN A 226 -0.68 20.57 2.75
C GLN A 226 -0.44 20.43 1.24
N ARG A 227 0.16 19.32 0.81
CA ARG A 227 0.49 18.99 -0.57
C ARG A 227 -0.27 17.75 -1.03
N LEU A 228 -1.31 17.34 -0.31
CA LEU A 228 -2.17 16.20 -0.63
C LEU A 228 -3.63 16.67 -0.68
N SER A 229 -4.44 16.01 -1.49
CA SER A 229 -5.90 16.18 -1.49
C SER A 229 -6.58 14.87 -1.15
N THR A 230 -7.68 14.94 -0.40
CA THR A 230 -8.54 13.79 -0.03
C THR A 230 -9.74 13.62 -0.98
N SER A 231 -9.70 14.25 -2.16
CA SER A 231 -10.83 14.36 -3.09
C SER A 231 -11.01 13.17 -4.04
N LEU A 232 -10.21 12.10 -3.93
CA LEU A 232 -10.47 10.89 -4.73
C LEU A 232 -11.70 10.17 -4.15
N PRO A 233 -12.62 9.67 -4.99
CA PRO A 233 -13.70 8.82 -4.51
C PRO A 233 -13.17 7.53 -3.85
N PRO A 234 -13.71 7.12 -2.70
CA PRO A 234 -13.27 5.89 -2.05
C PRO A 234 -13.67 4.63 -2.86
N PRO A 235 -12.91 3.53 -2.75
CA PRO A 235 -13.39 2.21 -3.14
C PRO A 235 -14.57 1.76 -2.25
N ASP A 236 -15.28 0.72 -2.69
CA ASP A 236 -16.16 -0.03 -1.81
C ASP A 236 -15.33 -0.85 -0.79
N PHE A 237 -15.79 -0.84 0.45
CA PHE A 237 -15.22 -1.57 1.58
C PHE A 237 -16.07 -2.78 2.00
N HIS A 238 -17.03 -3.20 1.18
CA HIS A 238 -17.85 -4.37 1.38
C HIS A 238 -17.55 -5.48 0.35
N ASP A 239 -17.77 -6.74 0.73
CA ASP A 239 -17.68 -7.95 -0.12
C ASP A 239 -16.49 -7.98 -1.09
N TYR A 240 -15.27 -7.76 -0.57
CA TYR A 240 -14.05 -7.70 -1.39
C TYR A 240 -12.98 -8.72 -0.97
N GLU A 241 -13.24 -9.57 0.03
CA GLU A 241 -12.22 -10.49 0.56
C GLU A 241 -12.02 -11.77 -0.24
#